data_AF-A0A976NZQ2-F1
#
_entry.id   AF-A0A976NZQ2-F1
#
_cell.length_a   1.000
_cell.length_b   1.000
_cell.length_c   1.000
_cell.angle_alpha   90.00
_cell.angle_beta   90.00
_cell.angle_gamma   90.00
#
_symmetry.space_group_name_H-M   'P 1'
#
loop_
_entity.id
_entity.type
_entity.pdbx_description
1 polymer ?
#
loop_
_entity_poly.entity_id
_entity_poly.type
_entity_poly.pdbx_seq_one_letter_code
_entity_poly.pdbx_strand_id
1 'polypeptide(L)'
;MSKEGFLLVHDEGRRSHIYYCVLGEGKMQYYTKRDRGVMVREVILSRSRLKVRGMTDADGRGCPYSFSVRLQRSRIRDGRVLVYGSPVVLVMSAPTWGERKDWGNAIHAWQRNYWGEPQHKALGLALDELEVFFDTQYKVLQMMLQTAVPEPTKLEAGRLKNHKSTAVAAAVAVPKALFGRAQAVKKVGNQVSKKIREKAVSFSLPPMGLSVSTSVPTA
;
A
#
# COMPACT_ATOMS: atom_id res chain seq x y z
N MET A 1 -9.45 8.50 -3.18
CA MET A 1 -9.71 7.05 -3.11
C MET A 1 -10.08 6.73 -1.68
N SER A 2 -11.09 5.90 -1.46
CA SER A 2 -11.32 5.31 -0.14
C SER A 2 -10.78 3.88 -0.13
N LYS A 3 -10.00 3.53 0.89
CA LYS A 3 -9.53 2.16 1.10
C LYS A 3 -9.81 1.80 2.54
N GLU A 4 -10.28 0.59 2.75
CA GLU A 4 -10.56 0.06 4.06
C GLU A 4 -10.04 -1.37 4.16
N GLY A 5 -9.75 -1.78 5.39
CA GLY A 5 -9.24 -3.12 5.68
C GLY A 5 -8.45 -3.15 6.98
N PHE A 6 -8.08 -4.35 7.38
CA PHE A 6 -7.30 -4.52 8.60
C PHE A 6 -5.83 -4.21 8.38
N LEU A 7 -5.24 -3.51 9.33
CA LEU A 7 -3.81 -3.25 9.41
C LEU A 7 -3.33 -3.48 10.83
N LEU A 8 -2.09 -3.96 10.95
CA LEU A 8 -1.40 -4.00 12.21
C LEU A 8 -0.67 -2.66 12.41
N VAL A 9 -1.02 -1.92 13.46
CA VAL A 9 -0.42 -0.62 13.76
C VAL A 9 0.60 -0.79 14.88
N HIS A 10 1.80 -0.27 14.65
CA HIS A 10 2.89 -0.31 15.60
C HIS A 10 3.02 1.07 16.27
N ASP A 11 2.55 1.17 17.51
CA ASP A 11 2.73 2.38 18.32
C ASP A 11 4.09 2.36 19.02
N GLU A 12 4.78 3.51 19.04
CA GLU A 12 6.05 3.68 19.74
C GLU A 12 5.88 3.38 21.23
N GLY A 13 6.70 2.47 21.77
CA GLY A 13 6.65 2.05 23.17
C GLY A 13 5.47 1.15 23.57
N ARG A 14 4.55 0.82 22.66
CA ARG A 14 3.42 -0.09 22.92
C ARG A 14 3.48 -1.36 22.07
N ARG A 15 2.66 -2.35 22.44
CA ARG A 15 2.44 -3.54 21.61
C ARG A 15 1.72 -3.16 20.33
N SER A 16 2.02 -3.88 19.26
CA SER A 16 1.33 -3.75 17.97
C SER A 16 -0.12 -4.20 18.12
N HIS A 17 -1.08 -3.49 17.52
CA HIS A 17 -2.50 -3.80 17.61
C HIS A 17 -3.14 -3.83 16.21
N ILE A 18 -4.09 -4.74 16.03
CA ILE A 18 -4.85 -4.87 14.79
C ILE A 18 -6.03 -3.90 14.85
N TYR A 19 -6.14 -3.04 13.85
CA TYR A 19 -7.24 -2.11 13.69
C TYR A 19 -7.88 -2.26 12.32
N TYR A 20 -9.20 -2.08 12.27
CA TYR A 20 -9.90 -1.84 11.02
C TYR A 20 -9.65 -0.39 10.62
N CYS A 21 -8.91 -0.19 9.55
CA CYS A 21 -8.51 1.13 9.08
C CYS A 21 -9.40 1.55 7.93
N VAL A 22 -9.86 2.80 7.95
CA VAL A 22 -10.62 3.41 6.87
C VAL A 22 -9.89 4.69 6.45
N LEU A 23 -9.46 4.72 5.21
CA LEU A 23 -8.89 5.88 4.55
C LEU A 23 -9.98 6.51 3.70
N GLY A 24 -10.35 7.76 3.99
CA GLY A 24 -11.39 8.50 3.29
C GLY A 24 -11.38 9.98 3.72
N GLU A 25 -12.00 10.88 2.96
CA GLU A 25 -12.23 12.29 3.38
C GLU A 25 -11.02 13.08 3.91
N GLY A 26 -9.79 12.69 3.55
CA GLY A 26 -8.55 13.38 3.91
C GLY A 26 -8.02 12.97 5.26
N LYS A 27 -8.53 11.84 5.79
CA LYS A 27 -8.23 11.30 7.09
C LYS A 27 -8.10 9.79 7.03
N MET A 28 -7.30 9.27 7.95
CA MET A 28 -7.17 7.84 8.21
C MET A 28 -7.73 7.58 9.60
N GLN A 29 -8.80 6.81 9.64
CA GLN A 29 -9.53 6.48 10.86
C GLN A 29 -9.26 5.03 11.24
N TYR A 30 -9.10 4.79 12.54
CA TYR A 30 -8.80 3.49 13.12
C TYR A 30 -9.97 3.07 14.00
N TYR A 31 -10.56 1.92 13.69
CA TYR A 31 -11.66 1.34 14.42
C TYR A 31 -11.23 0.01 15.05
N THR A 32 -11.78 -0.30 16.22
CA THR A 32 -11.54 -1.58 16.90
C THR A 32 -12.07 -2.79 16.12
N LYS A 33 -13.18 -2.61 15.40
CA LYS A 33 -13.87 -3.64 14.60
C LYS A 33 -14.51 -3.00 13.37
N ARG A 34 -14.97 -3.83 12.42
CA ARG A 34 -15.60 -3.39 11.17
C ARG A 34 -17.05 -2.91 11.37
N ASP A 35 -17.96 -3.78 11.81
CA ASP A 35 -19.41 -3.49 11.72
C ASP A 35 -19.99 -2.71 12.92
N ARG A 36 -19.27 -2.65 14.05
CA ARG A 36 -19.61 -1.86 15.26
C ARG A 36 -18.39 -1.41 16.06
N GLY A 37 -17.28 -1.12 15.37
CA GLY A 37 -16.07 -0.69 16.04
C GLY A 37 -16.19 0.74 16.58
N VAL A 38 -15.67 0.96 17.78
CA VAL A 38 -15.43 2.32 18.29
C VAL A 38 -14.20 2.89 17.56
N MET A 39 -14.29 4.15 17.13
CA MET A 39 -13.16 4.90 16.57
C MET A 39 -12.14 5.17 17.68
N VAL A 40 -10.94 4.65 17.52
CA VAL A 40 -9.84 4.76 18.50
C VAL A 40 -8.94 5.94 18.21
N ARG A 41 -8.70 6.19 16.93
CA ARG A 41 -7.75 7.21 16.47
C ARG A 41 -8.17 7.74 15.12
N GLU A 42 -7.85 9.01 14.90
CA GLU A 42 -7.98 9.67 13.60
C GLU A 42 -6.68 10.41 13.30
N VAL A 43 -6.21 10.28 12.06
CA VAL A 43 -5.04 11.00 11.57
C VAL A 43 -5.42 11.77 10.32
N ILE A 44 -5.30 13.09 10.38
CA ILE A 44 -5.56 13.97 9.25
C ILE A 44 -4.38 13.91 8.28
N LEU A 45 -4.65 13.44 7.06
CA LEU A 45 -3.69 13.38 5.96
C LEU A 45 -3.74 14.65 5.09
N SER A 46 -4.87 15.37 5.12
CA SER A 46 -5.03 16.63 4.40
C SER A 46 -3.99 17.67 4.85
N ARG A 47 -3.61 18.56 3.92
CA ARG A 47 -2.65 19.65 4.15
C ARG A 47 -1.33 19.16 4.78
N SER A 48 -0.91 17.94 4.43
CA SER A 48 0.33 17.36 4.94
C SER A 48 1.18 16.84 3.78
N ARG A 49 2.49 17.09 3.87
CA ARG A 49 3.48 16.43 3.03
C ARG A 49 3.61 14.99 3.51
N LEU A 50 3.41 14.06 2.59
CA LEU A 50 3.38 12.65 2.89
C LEU A 50 4.56 11.93 2.23
N LYS A 51 5.14 10.97 2.94
CA LYS A 51 6.18 10.08 2.42
C LYS A 51 5.90 8.66 2.87
N VAL A 52 5.51 7.81 1.92
CA VAL A 52 5.37 6.36 2.16
C VAL A 52 6.70 5.69 1.88
N ARG A 53 7.16 4.83 2.78
CA ARG A 53 8.33 3.99 2.58
C ARG A 53 8.02 2.56 2.96
N GLY A 54 8.45 1.64 2.11
CA GLY A 54 8.53 0.25 2.48
C GLY A 54 9.58 0.04 3.57
N MET A 55 9.30 -0.83 4.53
CA MET A 55 10.26 -1.20 5.56
C MET A 55 10.72 -2.64 5.39
N THR A 56 11.89 -2.91 5.99
CA THR A 56 12.39 -4.27 6.22
C THR A 56 11.69 -4.87 7.44
N ASP A 57 11.72 -6.19 7.57
CA ASP A 57 11.05 -6.88 8.68
C ASP A 57 11.69 -6.50 10.03
N ALA A 58 13.01 -6.24 10.06
CA ALA A 58 13.70 -5.77 11.26
C ALA A 58 13.17 -4.41 11.74
N ASP A 59 13.03 -3.45 10.82
CA ASP A 59 12.45 -2.13 11.12
C ASP A 59 10.95 -2.20 11.43
N GLY A 60 10.29 -3.25 10.94
CA GLY A 60 8.88 -3.58 11.11
C GLY A 60 8.53 -4.36 12.38
N ARG A 61 9.43 -4.41 13.38
CA ARG A 61 9.28 -5.23 14.59
C ARG A 61 9.05 -6.72 14.30
N GLY A 62 9.75 -7.25 13.30
CA GLY A 62 9.61 -8.65 12.86
C GLY A 62 8.35 -8.92 12.03
N CYS A 63 7.51 -7.91 11.76
CA CYS A 63 6.33 -8.10 10.92
C CYS A 63 6.68 -7.97 9.44
N PRO A 64 6.28 -8.95 8.60
CA PRO A 64 6.45 -8.84 7.17
C PRO A 64 5.49 -7.80 6.59
N TYR A 65 5.81 -7.31 5.40
CA TYR A 65 5.00 -6.33 4.67
C TYR A 65 4.76 -5.02 5.44
N SER A 66 5.71 -4.68 6.32
CA SER A 66 5.75 -3.42 7.06
C SER A 66 6.02 -2.21 6.17
N PHE A 67 5.37 -1.08 6.47
CA PHE A 67 5.61 0.20 5.81
C PHE A 67 5.45 1.35 6.79
N SER A 68 6.19 2.43 6.54
CA SER A 68 6.08 3.67 7.29
C SER A 68 5.46 4.77 6.45
N VAL A 69 4.60 5.56 7.09
CA VAL A 69 4.01 6.76 6.52
C VAL A 69 4.48 7.92 7.39
N ARG A 70 5.33 8.78 6.82
CA ARG A 70 5.73 10.03 7.47
C ARG A 70 4.82 11.15 6.98
N LEU A 71 4.11 11.77 7.91
CA LEU A 71 3.24 12.91 7.69
C LEU A 71 3.90 14.14 8.30
N GLN A 72 3.91 15.25 7.58
CA GLN A 72 4.34 16.52 8.13
C GLN A 72 3.43 17.62 7.62
N ARG A 73 2.89 18.45 8.51
CA ARG A 73 1.92 19.48 8.10
C ARG A 73 2.58 20.46 7.13
N SER A 74 1.83 20.88 6.12
CA SER A 74 2.33 21.77 5.07
C SER A 74 1.28 22.79 4.67
N ARG A 75 1.71 24.02 4.44
CA ARG A 75 0.88 25.12 3.93
C ARG A 75 1.53 25.69 2.68
N ILE A 76 0.70 26.05 1.70
CA ILE A 76 1.17 26.78 0.54
C ILE A 76 1.14 28.26 0.90
N ARG A 77 2.28 28.93 0.78
CA ARG A 77 2.43 30.38 0.90
C ARG A 77 3.24 30.84 -0.30
N ASP A 78 2.73 31.82 -1.03
CA ASP A 78 3.43 32.43 -2.17
C ASP A 78 3.90 31.40 -3.22
N GLY A 79 3.04 30.42 -3.51
CA GLY A 79 3.34 29.33 -4.47
C GLY A 79 4.34 28.27 -3.97
N ARG A 80 4.88 28.41 -2.75
CA ARG A 80 5.84 27.45 -2.16
C ARG A 80 5.18 26.61 -1.08
N VAL A 81 5.48 25.32 -1.06
CA VAL A 81 5.04 24.39 -0.02
C VAL A 81 5.97 24.53 1.19
N LEU A 82 5.50 25.23 2.24
CA LEU A 82 6.18 25.32 3.52
C LEU A 82 5.72 24.18 4.41
N VAL A 83 6.67 23.42 4.93
CA VAL A 83 6.41 22.33 5.86
C VAL A 83 6.68 22.82 7.28
N TYR A 84 5.77 22.56 8.21
CA TYR A 84 5.86 23.01 9.59
C TYR A 84 5.36 21.93 10.56
N GLY A 85 5.79 22.04 11.82
CA GLY A 85 5.47 21.08 12.87
C GLY A 85 6.34 19.82 12.85
N SER A 86 6.22 19.03 13.92
CA SER A 86 6.92 17.76 14.08
C SER A 86 6.35 16.70 13.13
N PRO A 87 7.21 15.92 12.45
CA PRO A 87 6.75 14.83 11.61
C PRO A 87 6.09 13.74 12.47
N VAL A 88 4.92 13.28 12.07
CA VAL A 88 4.26 12.10 12.64
C VAL A 88 4.65 10.91 11.78
N VAL A 89 5.25 9.90 12.38
CA VAL A 89 5.58 8.64 11.70
C VAL A 89 4.58 7.59 12.15
N LEU A 90 3.85 7.03 11.19
CA LEU A 90 2.97 5.90 11.40
C LEU A 90 3.67 4.66 10.85
N VAL A 91 3.77 3.62 11.67
CA VAL A 91 4.36 2.35 11.27
C VAL A 91 3.26 1.30 11.26
N MET A 92 3.06 0.65 10.12
CA MET A 92 1.94 -0.28 9.91
C MET A 92 2.38 -1.50 9.09
N SER A 93 1.72 -2.63 9.31
CA SER A 93 1.93 -3.86 8.55
C SER A 93 0.63 -4.34 7.91
N ALA A 94 0.73 -4.80 6.67
CA ALA A 94 -0.40 -5.28 5.89
C ALA A 94 -0.45 -6.82 5.85
N PRO A 95 -1.62 -7.44 5.62
CA PRO A 95 -1.76 -8.89 5.57
C PRO A 95 -0.97 -9.55 4.45
N THR A 96 -0.77 -8.85 3.33
CA THR A 96 -0.03 -9.34 2.17
C THR A 96 0.80 -8.24 1.52
N TRP A 97 1.75 -8.63 0.66
CA TRP A 97 2.51 -7.67 -0.14
C TRP A 97 1.61 -6.84 -1.07
N GLY A 98 0.57 -7.45 -1.65
CA GLY A 98 -0.41 -6.75 -2.48
C GLY A 98 -1.10 -5.65 -1.68
N GLU A 99 -1.66 -6.01 -0.53
CA GLU A 99 -2.31 -5.07 0.38
C GLU A 99 -1.38 -3.95 0.84
N ARG A 100 -0.11 -4.23 1.16
CA ARG A 100 0.89 -3.19 1.46
C ARG A 100 1.04 -2.20 0.30
N LYS A 101 1.16 -2.71 -0.93
CA LYS A 101 1.30 -1.87 -2.13
C LYS A 101 0.04 -1.04 -2.35
N ASP A 102 -1.13 -1.63 -2.19
CA ASP A 102 -2.41 -0.96 -2.39
C ASP A 102 -2.68 0.11 -1.33
N TRP A 103 -2.34 -0.16 -0.06
CA TRP A 103 -2.35 0.85 1.01
C TRP A 103 -1.36 1.97 0.73
N GLY A 104 -0.12 1.66 0.35
CA GLY A 104 0.88 2.67 0.00
C GLY A 104 0.44 3.56 -1.16
N ASN A 105 -0.15 2.96 -2.20
CA ASN A 105 -0.70 3.67 -3.35
C ASN A 105 -1.89 4.54 -2.97
N ALA A 106 -2.83 4.03 -2.16
CA ALA A 106 -4.01 4.78 -1.74
C ALA A 106 -3.64 6.00 -0.88
N ILE A 107 -2.70 5.83 0.04
CA ILE A 107 -2.19 6.90 0.91
C ILE A 107 -1.38 7.92 0.08
N HIS A 108 -0.58 7.47 -0.88
CA HIS A 108 0.15 8.37 -1.76
C HIS A 108 -0.79 9.11 -2.74
N ALA A 109 -1.84 8.46 -3.23
CA ALA A 109 -2.84 9.06 -4.11
C ALA A 109 -3.64 10.16 -3.41
N TRP A 110 -3.75 10.11 -2.08
CA TRP A 110 -4.34 11.18 -1.28
C TRP A 110 -3.65 12.53 -1.47
N GLN A 111 -2.33 12.54 -1.68
CA GLN A 111 -1.61 13.78 -1.97
C GLN A 111 -1.92 14.35 -3.37
N ARG A 112 -2.33 13.50 -4.32
CA ARG A 112 -2.45 13.83 -5.74
C ARG A 112 -3.90 13.94 -6.24
N ASN A 113 -4.89 13.91 -5.36
CA ASN A 113 -6.33 13.94 -5.71
C ASN A 113 -6.69 12.98 -6.87
N TYR A 114 -6.68 11.68 -6.60
CA TYR A 114 -7.36 10.70 -7.45
C TYR A 114 -8.33 9.86 -6.61
N TRP A 115 -9.58 9.77 -7.07
CA TRP A 115 -10.68 9.05 -6.42
C TRP A 115 -10.94 7.75 -7.18
N GLY A 116 -10.96 6.64 -6.46
CA GLY A 116 -11.07 5.27 -6.95
C GLY A 116 -11.58 4.39 -5.82
N GLU A 117 -12.23 3.28 -6.19
CA GLU A 117 -13.04 2.46 -5.30
C GLU A 117 -12.20 1.53 -4.39
N PRO A 118 -12.70 1.21 -3.18
CA PRO A 118 -12.12 0.18 -2.32
C PRO A 118 -11.96 -1.16 -3.07
N GLN A 119 -10.87 -1.88 -2.83
CA GLN A 119 -10.54 -3.10 -3.59
C GLN A 119 -11.65 -4.16 -3.60
N HIS A 120 -12.32 -4.41 -2.48
CA HIS A 120 -13.40 -5.38 -2.44
C HIS A 120 -14.62 -4.94 -3.27
N LYS A 121 -14.86 -3.62 -3.39
CA LYS A 121 -15.90 -3.06 -4.27
C LYS A 121 -15.48 -3.19 -5.74
N ALA A 122 -14.22 -2.89 -6.05
CA ALA A 122 -13.65 -3.07 -7.38
C ALA A 122 -13.63 -4.55 -7.83
N LEU A 123 -13.57 -5.49 -6.87
CA LEU A 123 -13.67 -6.93 -7.11
C LEU A 123 -15.11 -7.43 -7.20
N GLY A 124 -16.11 -6.61 -6.87
CA GLY A 124 -17.53 -6.99 -6.92
C GLY A 124 -17.89 -8.14 -5.99
N LEU A 125 -17.18 -8.29 -4.86
CA LEU A 125 -17.39 -9.41 -3.93
C LEU A 125 -18.80 -9.37 -3.32
N ALA A 126 -19.46 -10.52 -3.30
CA ALA A 126 -20.75 -10.68 -2.61
C ALA A 126 -20.59 -10.56 -1.08
N LEU A 127 -21.69 -10.35 -0.35
CA LEU A 127 -21.65 -10.05 1.10
C LEU A 127 -21.00 -11.18 1.92
N ASP A 128 -21.25 -12.43 1.55
CA ASP A 128 -20.65 -13.64 2.12
C ASP A 128 -19.15 -13.74 1.80
N GLU A 129 -18.76 -13.47 0.56
CA GLU A 129 -17.34 -13.43 0.16
C GLU A 129 -16.58 -12.29 0.83
N LEU A 130 -17.26 -11.18 1.10
CA LEU A 130 -16.71 -10.00 1.74
C LEU A 130 -16.36 -10.28 3.21
N GLU A 131 -17.23 -11.00 3.92
CA GLU A 131 -16.97 -11.44 5.29
C GLU A 131 -15.74 -12.36 5.33
N VAL A 132 -15.67 -13.34 4.43
CA VAL A 132 -14.51 -14.25 4.30
C VAL A 132 -13.23 -13.47 3.97
N PHE A 133 -13.30 -12.48 3.07
CA PHE A 133 -12.16 -11.64 2.70
C PHE A 133 -11.58 -10.92 3.92
N PHE A 134 -12.42 -10.23 4.68
CA PHE A 134 -11.97 -9.47 5.85
C PHE A 134 -11.58 -10.36 7.03
N ASP A 135 -12.27 -11.48 7.25
CA ASP A 135 -11.91 -12.46 8.27
C ASP A 135 -10.55 -13.11 7.98
N THR A 136 -10.29 -13.41 6.70
CA THR A 136 -8.99 -13.91 6.25
C THR A 136 -7.88 -12.88 6.52
N GLN A 137 -8.11 -11.60 6.20
CA GLN A 137 -7.15 -10.54 6.50
C GLN A 137 -6.87 -10.44 8.00
N TYR A 138 -7.92 -10.48 8.83
CA TYR A 138 -7.79 -10.40 10.28
C TYR A 138 -7.00 -11.58 10.86
N LYS A 139 -7.35 -12.81 10.48
CA LYS A 139 -6.66 -14.04 10.92
C LYS A 139 -5.18 -14.04 10.53
N VAL A 140 -4.86 -13.63 9.30
CA VAL A 140 -3.48 -13.52 8.83
C VAL A 140 -2.68 -12.50 9.65
N LEU A 141 -3.26 -11.34 9.97
CA LEU A 141 -2.62 -10.35 10.83
C LEU A 141 -2.46 -10.84 12.28
N GLN A 142 -3.43 -11.60 12.78
CA GLN A 142 -3.36 -12.20 14.10
C GLN A 142 -2.22 -13.22 14.20
N MET A 143 -2.05 -14.07 13.18
CA MET A 143 -0.90 -14.98 13.10
C MET A 143 0.43 -14.21 13.04
N MET A 144 0.51 -13.15 12.22
CA MET A 144 1.72 -12.32 12.14
C MET A 144 2.06 -11.65 13.46
N LEU A 145 1.06 -11.18 14.21
CA LEU A 145 1.25 -10.59 15.53
C LEU A 145 1.81 -11.60 16.53
N GLN A 146 1.37 -12.86 16.47
CA GLN A 146 1.90 -13.94 17.31
C GLN A 146 3.36 -14.28 16.97
N THR A 147 3.73 -14.25 15.69
CA THR A 147 5.11 -14.54 15.25
C THR A 147 6.09 -13.38 15.46
N ALA A 148 5.59 -12.16 15.65
CA ALA A 148 6.40 -10.94 15.76
C ALA A 148 6.85 -10.60 17.19
N VAL A 149 6.66 -11.51 18.15
CA VAL A 149 7.16 -11.32 19.52
C VAL A 149 8.69 -11.25 19.48
N PRO A 150 9.30 -10.15 19.94
CA PRO A 150 10.76 -10.06 19.96
C PRO A 150 11.30 -11.02 21.03
N GLU A 151 12.27 -11.82 20.63
CA GLU A 151 13.19 -12.52 21.54
C GLU A 151 13.65 -11.56 22.66
N PRO A 152 13.55 -11.96 23.94
CA PRO A 152 14.04 -11.13 25.04
C PRO A 152 15.56 -11.01 24.90
N THR A 153 16.02 -9.78 24.68
CA THR A 153 17.43 -9.40 24.67
C THR A 153 18.03 -9.71 26.04
N LYS A 154 18.82 -10.79 26.12
CA LYS A 154 19.74 -11.02 27.25
C LYS A 154 20.89 -10.02 27.12
N LEU A 155 20.94 -9.08 28.06
CA LEU A 155 22.10 -8.23 28.31
C LEU A 155 23.15 -9.00 29.14
N GLU A 156 24.41 -8.68 28.83
CA GLU A 156 25.63 -8.78 29.65
C GLU A 156 26.29 -10.16 29.82
N ALA A 157 27.36 -10.42 29.04
CA ALA A 157 28.75 -10.24 29.47
C ALA A 157 29.73 -11.25 28.81
N GLY A 158 30.77 -10.74 28.16
CA GLY A 158 32.09 -11.40 28.17
C GLY A 158 32.61 -12.02 26.86
N ARG A 159 33.54 -11.26 26.25
CA ARG A 159 34.86 -11.71 25.72
C ARG A 159 34.98 -12.14 24.25
N LEU A 160 35.77 -11.33 23.54
CA LEU A 160 36.46 -11.53 22.25
C LEU A 160 36.92 -12.96 21.95
N LYS A 161 36.71 -13.44 20.71
CA LYS A 161 37.76 -13.72 19.71
C LYS A 161 37.17 -14.19 18.37
N ASN A 162 37.85 -13.78 17.30
CA ASN A 162 37.63 -14.14 15.90
C ASN A 162 37.44 -15.65 15.69
N HIS A 163 36.51 -16.04 14.80
CA HIS A 163 36.75 -17.08 13.79
C HIS A 163 35.72 -16.98 12.64
N LYS A 164 36.23 -16.99 11.41
CA LYS A 164 35.49 -17.26 10.18
C LYS A 164 34.94 -18.68 10.22
N SER A 165 33.65 -18.88 9.91
CA SER A 165 33.17 -20.02 9.11
C SER A 165 31.66 -19.95 8.85
N THR A 166 31.34 -20.02 7.55
CA THR A 166 30.27 -20.78 6.89
C THR A 166 28.81 -20.73 7.36
N ALA A 167 27.99 -20.35 6.38
CA ALA A 167 26.55 -20.56 6.22
C ALA A 167 25.97 -21.85 6.81
N VAL A 168 24.80 -21.72 7.45
CA VAL A 168 23.68 -22.66 7.30
C VAL A 168 22.39 -21.83 7.24
N ALA A 169 21.77 -21.80 6.06
CA ALA A 169 20.47 -21.21 5.84
C ALA A 169 19.39 -22.14 6.41
N ALA A 170 18.73 -21.73 7.49
CA ALA A 170 17.49 -22.37 7.95
C ALA A 170 16.32 -21.82 7.12
N ALA A 171 15.98 -22.54 6.06
CA ALA A 171 14.81 -22.28 5.25
C ALA A 171 13.54 -22.60 6.05
N VAL A 172 12.89 -21.57 6.61
CA VAL A 172 11.53 -21.70 7.15
C VAL A 172 10.55 -21.54 6.00
N ALA A 173 10.13 -22.68 5.46
CA ALA A 173 9.13 -22.77 4.41
C ALA A 173 7.74 -22.39 4.97
N VAL A 174 7.23 -21.23 4.57
CA VAL A 174 5.82 -20.87 4.75
C VAL A 174 4.96 -21.62 3.71
N PRO A 175 3.83 -22.25 4.08
CA PRO A 175 3.03 -23.05 3.15
C PRO A 175 2.46 -22.21 1.99
N LYS A 176 3.03 -22.37 0.80
CA LYS A 176 2.51 -21.84 -0.49
C LYS A 176 1.21 -22.51 -0.96
N ALA A 177 0.59 -23.37 -0.16
CA ALA A 177 -0.45 -24.29 -0.62
C ALA A 177 -1.88 -23.69 -0.68
N LEU A 178 -2.16 -22.54 -0.06
CA LEU A 178 -3.53 -22.02 0.03
C LEU A 178 -3.96 -21.02 -1.06
N PHE A 179 -3.07 -20.63 -1.97
CA PHE A 179 -3.40 -19.68 -3.06
C PHE A 179 -3.20 -20.25 -4.47
N GLY A 180 -2.95 -21.55 -4.60
CA GLY A 180 -2.54 -22.19 -5.86
C GLY A 180 -3.62 -22.35 -6.94
N ARG A 181 -4.90 -22.13 -6.65
CA ARG A 181 -5.99 -22.44 -7.61
C ARG A 181 -6.60 -21.24 -8.36
N ALA A 182 -6.31 -20.00 -7.96
CA ALA A 182 -6.89 -18.81 -8.61
C ALA A 182 -5.95 -18.10 -9.62
N GLN A 183 -4.69 -18.51 -9.75
CA GLN A 183 -3.72 -17.86 -10.66
C GLN A 183 -3.65 -18.48 -12.07
N ALA A 184 -4.36 -19.58 -12.34
CA ALA A 184 -4.24 -20.32 -13.59
C ALA A 184 -5.06 -19.74 -14.78
N VAL A 185 -6.02 -18.83 -14.56
CA VAL A 185 -6.88 -18.32 -15.64
C VAL A 185 -6.35 -17.03 -16.29
N LYS A 186 -5.43 -16.30 -15.63
CA LYS A 186 -4.87 -15.04 -16.18
C LYS A 186 -3.76 -15.22 -17.22
N LYS A 187 -3.18 -16.43 -17.36
CA LYS A 187 -2.07 -16.67 -18.31
C LYS A 187 -2.50 -16.99 -19.74
N VAL A 188 -3.76 -17.37 -19.99
CA VAL A 188 -4.23 -17.70 -21.35
C VAL A 188 -4.74 -16.45 -22.11
N GLY A 189 -5.36 -15.48 -21.42
CA GLY A 189 -5.88 -14.27 -22.08
C GLY A 189 -4.82 -13.33 -22.64
N ASN A 190 -3.59 -13.36 -22.13
CA ASN A 190 -2.55 -12.40 -22.49
C ASN A 190 -1.74 -12.76 -23.74
N GLN A 191 -1.90 -13.98 -24.28
CA GLN A 191 -1.24 -14.38 -25.55
C GLN A 191 -2.08 -14.05 -26.80
N VAL A 192 -3.39 -13.88 -26.69
CA VAL A 192 -4.24 -13.59 -27.85
C VAL A 192 -4.15 -12.12 -28.26
N SER A 193 -4.01 -11.19 -27.29
CA SER A 193 -3.94 -9.75 -27.58
C SER A 193 -2.64 -9.30 -28.25
N LYS A 194 -1.55 -10.06 -28.13
CA LYS A 194 -0.28 -9.71 -28.80
C LYS A 194 -0.26 -10.08 -30.28
N LYS A 195 -1.02 -11.08 -30.73
CA LYS A 195 -1.06 -11.47 -32.15
C LYS A 195 -1.88 -10.54 -33.05
N ILE A 196 -2.71 -9.67 -32.47
CA ILE A 196 -3.58 -8.76 -33.26
C ILE A 196 -2.88 -7.43 -33.57
N ARG A 197 -1.82 -7.05 -32.82
CA ARG A 197 -1.14 -5.76 -33.00
C ARG A 197 -0.02 -5.75 -34.06
N GLU A 198 0.39 -6.91 -34.57
CA GLU A 198 1.49 -7.02 -35.55
C GLU A 198 1.05 -6.94 -37.02
N LYS A 199 -0.25 -6.76 -37.33
CA LYS A 199 -0.75 -6.74 -38.72
C LYS A 199 -1.22 -5.38 -39.26
N ALA A 200 -1.07 -4.27 -38.55
CA ALA A 200 -1.38 -2.95 -39.10
C ALA A 200 -0.15 -2.37 -39.81
N VAL A 201 0.03 -2.81 -41.06
CA VAL A 201 1.04 -2.34 -42.02
C VAL A 201 0.77 -0.89 -42.43
N SER A 202 1.88 -0.18 -42.64
CA SER A 202 2.09 1.16 -43.19
C SER A 202 1.17 1.60 -44.32
N PHE A 203 0.75 2.87 -44.29
CA PHE A 203 0.59 3.68 -45.49
C PHE A 203 1.04 5.12 -45.21
N SER A 204 2.17 5.51 -45.79
CA SER A 204 2.66 6.89 -45.81
C SER A 204 2.14 7.60 -47.06
N LEU A 205 1.65 8.84 -46.94
CA LEU A 205 1.62 9.77 -48.08
C LEU A 205 2.01 11.21 -47.62
N PRO A 206 2.67 12.00 -48.50
CA PRO A 206 3.59 13.11 -48.16
C PRO A 206 2.96 14.52 -48.10
N PRO A 207 3.72 15.57 -47.69
CA PRO A 207 3.20 16.93 -47.52
C PRO A 207 3.34 17.77 -48.80
N MET A 208 2.29 18.49 -49.20
CA MET A 208 2.40 19.64 -50.10
C MET A 208 1.43 20.73 -49.65
N GLY A 209 1.97 21.94 -49.41
CA GLY A 209 1.18 23.12 -49.16
C GLY A 209 0.51 23.64 -50.43
N LEU A 210 -0.56 24.41 -50.26
CA LEU A 210 -0.98 25.52 -51.12
C LEU A 210 -2.06 26.32 -50.37
N SER A 211 -1.90 27.63 -50.45
CA SER A 211 -2.66 28.73 -49.84
C SER A 211 -3.98 29.01 -50.56
N VAL A 212 -5.05 29.39 -49.84
CA VAL A 212 -6.10 30.29 -50.36
C VAL A 212 -6.66 31.21 -49.25
N SER A 213 -6.74 32.47 -49.63
CA SER A 213 -7.24 33.69 -48.99
C SER A 213 -8.56 33.63 -48.20
N THR A 214 -8.61 34.38 -47.11
CA THR A 214 -9.84 34.99 -46.59
C THR A 214 -9.69 36.51 -46.61
N SER A 215 -10.38 37.17 -47.52
CA SER A 215 -10.59 38.61 -47.52
C SER A 215 -12.08 38.89 -47.42
N VAL A 216 -12.52 39.47 -46.30
CA VAL A 216 -13.75 40.28 -46.25
C VAL A 216 -13.47 41.46 -45.31
N PRO A 217 -13.45 42.71 -45.82
CA PRO A 217 -13.48 43.89 -44.99
C PRO A 217 -14.93 44.32 -44.68
N THR A 218 -15.06 45.03 -43.58
CA THR A 218 -16.26 45.64 -42.99
C THR A 218 -16.90 46.73 -43.87
N ALA A 219 -18.23 46.75 -43.91
CA ALA A 219 -19.09 47.93 -43.75
C ALA A 219 -20.52 47.47 -43.46
#